data_AF-A0ABC8RVF6-F1
#
_entry.id   AF-A0ABC8RVF6-F1
#
_cell.length_a   1.000
_cell.length_b   1.000
_cell.length_c   1.000
_cell.angle_alpha   90.00
_cell.angle_beta   90.00
_cell.angle_gamma   90.00
#
_symmetry.space_group_name_H-M   'P 1'
#
loop_
_entity.id
_entity.type
_entity.pdbx_description
1 polymer ?
#
loop_
_entity_poly.entity_id
_entity_poly.type
_entity_poly.pdbx_seq_one_letter_code
_entity_poly.pdbx_strand_id
1 'polypeptide(L)'
;MASNSPSSLSPPEVPTELHVLNREKLIKSLRQHLSLSSLPLQGFVFLQGGDEQTRYCTDHIELFRQESYFAYLFGVKEPGFYGAIDLATGKSMLFAPRLSADYAIWLGEIKPLSYFKERYLVSMVFYTDEILKVLHNQYQGSGEPFLFLLHGLNTDSNNFSKPAEFE
;
A
#
# COMPACT_ATOMS: atom_id res chain seq x y z
N MET A 1 17.43 -25.07 -19.85
CA MET A 1 17.24 -23.61 -19.63
C MET A 1 18.40 -23.15 -18.77
N ALA A 2 19.22 -22.22 -19.25
CA ALA A 2 20.42 -21.80 -18.54
C ALA A 2 20.02 -20.96 -17.32
N SER A 3 20.45 -21.39 -16.13
CA SER A 3 20.39 -20.58 -14.92
C SER A 3 21.37 -19.42 -15.09
N ASN A 4 20.86 -18.21 -15.34
CA ASN A 4 21.69 -17.01 -15.32
C ASN A 4 22.16 -16.77 -13.88
N SER A 5 23.42 -17.10 -13.61
CA SER A 5 24.11 -16.66 -12.40
C SER A 5 24.08 -15.12 -12.35
N PRO A 6 23.64 -14.49 -11.26
CA PRO A 6 23.64 -13.04 -11.17
C PRO A 6 25.07 -12.50 -11.31
N SER A 7 25.22 -11.46 -12.14
CA SER A 7 26.48 -10.73 -12.33
C SER A 7 26.96 -10.18 -10.98
N SER A 8 28.27 -10.11 -10.73
CA SER A 8 28.80 -9.44 -9.53
C SER A 8 28.46 -7.95 -9.44
N LEU A 9 27.92 -7.36 -10.52
CA LEU A 9 27.48 -5.97 -10.61
C LEU A 9 25.95 -5.80 -10.48
N SER A 10 25.17 -6.87 -10.35
CA SER A 10 23.73 -6.72 -10.14
C SER A 10 23.45 -6.19 -8.73
N PRO A 11 22.52 -5.22 -8.58
CA PRO A 11 22.10 -4.75 -7.27
C PRO A 11 21.62 -5.93 -6.40
N PRO A 12 21.82 -5.87 -5.07
CA PRO A 12 21.34 -6.91 -4.19
C PRO A 12 19.82 -7.04 -4.29
N GLU A 13 19.34 -8.27 -4.34
CA GLU A 13 17.91 -8.53 -4.28
C GLU A 13 17.37 -8.21 -2.89
N VAL A 14 16.25 -7.49 -2.85
CA VAL A 14 15.53 -7.21 -1.61
C VAL A 14 14.37 -8.21 -1.49
N PRO A 15 14.39 -9.11 -0.49
CA PRO A 15 13.30 -10.06 -0.28
C PRO A 15 11.99 -9.34 0.01
N THR A 16 10.90 -9.80 -0.61
CA THR A 16 9.58 -9.16 -0.44
C THR A 16 9.01 -9.45 0.97
N GLU A 17 9.47 -10.52 1.60
CA GLU A 17 9.19 -10.94 2.98
C GLU A 17 9.52 -9.84 4.00
N LEU A 18 10.47 -8.95 3.69
CA LEU A 18 10.78 -7.80 4.52
C LEU A 18 9.54 -6.95 4.82
N HIS A 19 8.67 -6.76 3.82
CA HIS A 19 7.45 -5.97 3.96
C HIS A 19 6.40 -6.70 4.80
N VAL A 20 6.35 -8.03 4.72
CA VAL A 20 5.50 -8.86 5.60
C VAL A 20 5.88 -8.65 7.06
N LEU A 21 7.18 -8.77 7.37
CA LEU A 21 7.71 -8.56 8.72
C LEU A 21 7.44 -7.14 9.24
N ASN A 22 7.51 -6.13 8.37
CA ASN A 22 7.23 -4.74 8.76
C ASN A 22 5.74 -4.56 9.14
N ARG A 23 4.81 -5.17 8.40
CA ARG A 23 3.38 -5.14 8.75
C ARG A 23 3.11 -5.83 10.07
N GLU A 24 3.74 -6.97 10.34
CA GLU A 24 3.63 -7.67 11.61
C GLU A 24 4.12 -6.84 12.79
N LYS A 25 5.27 -6.16 12.63
CA LYS A 25 5.82 -5.23 13.64
C LYS A 25 4.85 -4.09 13.92
N LEU A 26 4.30 -3.48 12.86
CA LEU A 26 3.31 -2.41 12.98
C LEU A 26 2.08 -2.88 13.75
N ILE A 27 1.48 -4.01 13.35
CA ILE A 27 0.29 -4.56 14.01
C ILE A 27 0.57 -4.81 15.51
N LYS A 28 1.70 -5.43 15.83
CA LYS A 28 2.08 -5.71 17.22
C LYS A 28 2.20 -4.43 18.05
N SER A 29 2.93 -3.44 17.54
CA SER A 29 3.14 -2.16 18.22
C SER A 29 1.84 -1.38 18.39
N LEU A 30 1.03 -1.30 17.33
CA LEU A 30 -0.22 -0.55 17.33
C LEU A 30 -1.25 -1.20 18.27
N ARG A 31 -1.42 -2.53 18.24
CA ARG A 31 -2.31 -3.23 19.18
C ARG A 31 -1.93 -3.00 20.63
N GLN A 32 -0.63 -3.03 20.96
CA GLN A 32 -0.15 -2.74 22.30
C GLN A 32 -0.52 -1.30 22.71
N HIS A 33 -0.27 -0.32 21.85
CA HIS A 33 -0.57 1.08 22.13
C HIS A 33 -2.09 1.33 22.31
N LEU A 34 -2.91 0.78 21.42
CA LEU A 34 -4.37 0.91 21.48
C LEU A 34 -4.94 0.25 22.74
N SER A 35 -4.40 -0.91 23.14
CA SER A 35 -4.81 -1.60 24.37
C SER A 35 -4.50 -0.76 25.62
N LEU A 36 -3.31 -0.16 25.68
CA LEU A 36 -2.93 0.73 26.80
C LEU A 36 -3.77 2.01 26.83
N SER A 37 -4.18 2.50 25.67
CA SER A 37 -4.97 3.72 25.53
C SER A 37 -6.49 3.49 25.62
N SER A 38 -6.95 2.26 25.87
CA SER A 38 -8.37 1.87 25.85
C SER A 38 -9.10 2.25 24.56
N LEU A 39 -8.40 2.21 23.42
CA LEU A 39 -8.96 2.48 22.10
C LEU A 39 -9.40 1.18 21.40
N PRO A 40 -10.30 1.26 20.40
CA PRO A 40 -10.77 0.08 19.68
C PRO A 40 -9.62 -0.71 19.04
N LEU A 41 -9.61 -2.03 19.23
CA LEU A 41 -8.63 -2.95 18.62
C LEU A 41 -9.08 -3.49 17.26
N GLN A 42 -10.22 -3.01 16.75
CA GLN A 42 -10.81 -3.39 15.47
C GLN A 42 -10.80 -2.19 14.53
N GLY A 43 -10.49 -2.44 13.26
CA GLY A 43 -10.40 -1.42 12.22
C GLY A 43 -9.24 -1.70 11.28
N PHE A 44 -9.02 -0.77 10.36
CA PHE A 44 -8.00 -0.90 9.33
C PHE A 44 -6.97 0.21 9.47
N VAL A 45 -5.68 -0.16 9.48
CA VAL A 45 -4.65 0.81 9.10
C VAL A 45 -4.81 1.05 7.62
N PHE A 46 -4.99 2.31 7.21
CA PHE A 46 -5.29 2.66 5.83
C PHE A 46 -4.33 3.73 5.33
N LEU A 47 -3.68 3.44 4.20
CA LEU A 47 -2.63 4.27 3.61
C LEU A 47 -2.87 4.45 2.12
N GLN A 48 -2.66 5.68 1.68
CA GLN A 48 -2.60 6.05 0.27
C GLN A 48 -1.14 6.02 -0.18
N GLY A 49 -0.87 5.34 -1.29
CA GLY A 49 0.41 5.40 -1.97
C GLY A 49 0.59 6.73 -2.69
N GLY A 50 1.77 6.95 -3.24
CA GLY A 50 2.06 8.10 -4.08
C GLY A 50 1.33 7.99 -5.42
N ASP A 51 0.96 9.15 -5.95
CA ASP A 51 0.41 9.32 -7.28
C ASP A 51 1.48 9.81 -8.26
N GLU A 52 1.24 9.58 -9.55
CA GLU A 52 2.05 10.14 -10.61
C GLU A 52 1.86 11.66 -10.67
N GLN A 53 2.94 12.39 -10.92
CA GLN A 53 2.93 13.84 -10.99
C GLN A 53 3.49 14.33 -12.32
N THR A 54 2.90 15.39 -12.84
CA THR A 54 3.38 16.09 -14.01
C THR A 54 4.15 17.34 -13.61
N ARG A 55 5.13 17.72 -14.43
CA ARG A 55 5.87 18.96 -14.23
C ARG A 55 4.95 20.16 -14.51
N TYR A 56 4.52 20.84 -13.45
CA TYR A 56 3.62 22.01 -13.51
C TYR A 56 2.36 21.71 -14.35
N CYS A 57 2.04 22.57 -15.32
CA CYS A 57 0.91 22.42 -16.23
C CYS A 57 1.24 21.67 -17.54
N THR A 58 2.37 20.96 -17.60
CA THR A 58 2.75 20.16 -18.78
C THR A 58 2.28 18.71 -18.66
N ASP A 59 2.41 17.95 -19.74
CA ASP A 59 2.19 16.49 -19.78
C ASP A 59 3.48 15.70 -19.47
N HIS A 60 4.56 16.37 -19.06
CA HIS A 60 5.82 15.70 -18.72
C HIS A 60 5.71 14.99 -17.37
N ILE A 61 5.55 13.67 -17.41
CA ILE A 61 5.51 12.78 -16.25
C ILE A 61 6.90 12.74 -15.58
N GLU A 62 6.95 13.03 -14.29
CA GLU A 62 8.17 12.86 -13.50
C GLU A 62 8.38 11.38 -13.12
N LEU A 63 9.65 10.98 -12.95
CA LEU A 63 9.95 9.61 -12.54
C LEU A 63 9.34 9.34 -11.16
N PHE A 64 8.36 8.43 -11.13
CA PHE A 64 7.64 8.10 -9.92
C PHE A 64 8.54 7.49 -8.85
N ARG A 65 8.41 7.99 -7.61
CA ARG A 65 9.02 7.43 -6.41
C ARG A 65 7.96 7.35 -5.32
N GLN A 66 7.77 6.14 -4.80
CA GLN A 66 6.74 5.82 -3.83
C GLN A 66 6.86 6.62 -2.53
N GLU A 67 5.71 6.87 -1.88
CA GLU A 67 5.62 7.41 -0.53
C GLU A 67 6.33 6.45 0.46
N SER A 68 7.08 7.00 1.41
CA SER A 68 8.04 6.21 2.19
C SER A 68 7.37 5.26 3.17
N TYR A 69 6.27 5.65 3.83
CA TYR A 69 5.53 4.76 4.74
C TYR A 69 4.81 3.65 3.96
N PHE A 70 4.24 3.97 2.80
CA PHE A 70 3.61 3.00 1.91
C PHE A 70 4.64 1.98 1.39
N ALA A 71 5.78 2.47 0.88
CA ALA A 71 6.88 1.64 0.42
C ALA A 71 7.42 0.74 1.54
N TYR A 72 7.52 1.25 2.77
CA TYR A 72 8.00 0.49 3.92
C TYR A 72 7.13 -0.75 4.22
N LEU A 73 5.80 -0.59 4.16
CA LEU A 73 4.84 -1.64 4.53
C LEU A 73 4.46 -2.58 3.38
N PHE A 74 4.46 -2.10 2.14
CA PHE A 74 3.97 -2.88 1.00
C PHE A 74 5.01 -3.12 -0.09
N GLY A 75 6.03 -2.27 -0.21
CA GLY A 75 7.06 -2.40 -1.25
C GLY A 75 6.56 -2.14 -2.67
N VAL A 76 5.34 -1.61 -2.82
CA VAL A 76 4.68 -1.35 -4.11
C VAL A 76 5.44 -0.27 -4.87
N LYS A 77 5.67 -0.53 -6.16
CA LYS A 77 6.44 0.37 -7.03
C LYS A 77 5.56 1.18 -7.97
N GLU A 78 4.33 0.75 -8.19
CA GLU A 78 3.37 1.41 -9.05
C GLU A 78 2.66 2.58 -8.32
N PRO A 79 2.28 3.65 -9.04
CA PRO A 79 1.54 4.78 -8.49
C PRO A 79 0.04 4.47 -8.34
N GLY A 80 -0.66 5.26 -7.52
CA GLY A 80 -2.13 5.22 -7.40
C GLY A 80 -2.69 4.02 -6.63
N PHE A 81 -1.83 3.31 -5.89
CA PHE A 81 -2.25 2.20 -5.04
C PHE A 81 -2.68 2.67 -3.66
N TYR A 82 -3.60 1.93 -3.06
CA TYR A 82 -3.92 2.04 -1.62
C TYR A 82 -3.64 0.72 -0.92
N GLY A 83 -3.50 0.79 0.40
CA GLY A 83 -3.15 -0.34 1.23
C GLY A 83 -3.92 -0.31 2.52
N ALA A 84 -4.49 -1.47 2.90
CA ALA A 84 -5.16 -1.65 4.17
C ALA A 84 -4.57 -2.83 4.94
N ILE A 85 -4.54 -2.72 6.26
CA ILE A 85 -4.14 -3.81 7.16
C ILE A 85 -5.21 -3.94 8.22
N ASP A 86 -5.89 -5.09 8.25
CA ASP A 86 -6.87 -5.40 9.28
C ASP A 86 -6.17 -5.65 10.62
N LEU A 87 -6.49 -4.82 11.62
CA LEU A 87 -5.92 -4.97 12.95
C LEU A 87 -6.46 -6.17 13.71
N ALA A 88 -7.60 -6.75 13.36
CA ALA A 88 -8.12 -7.94 14.02
C ALA A 88 -7.44 -9.20 13.45
N THR A 89 -7.46 -9.37 12.13
CA THR A 89 -6.97 -10.60 11.48
C THR A 89 -5.50 -10.55 11.07
N GLY A 90 -4.91 -9.36 10.97
CA GLY A 90 -3.57 -9.15 10.41
C GLY A 90 -3.50 -9.28 8.88
N LYS A 91 -4.64 -9.48 8.20
CA LYS A 91 -4.68 -9.58 6.74
C LYS A 91 -4.34 -8.24 6.10
N SER A 92 -3.44 -8.28 5.12
CA SER A 92 -3.08 -7.12 4.29
C SER A 92 -3.84 -7.15 2.97
N MET A 93 -4.31 -5.98 2.57
CA MET A 93 -5.05 -5.75 1.33
C MET A 93 -4.34 -4.66 0.52
N LEU A 94 -4.25 -4.84 -0.79
CA LEU A 94 -3.86 -3.79 -1.74
C LEU A 94 -5.04 -3.44 -2.64
N PHE A 95 -5.13 -2.17 -3.01
CA PHE A 95 -6.11 -1.68 -3.96
C PHE A 95 -5.35 -1.08 -5.15
N ALA A 96 -5.49 -1.73 -6.30
CA ALA A 96 -4.84 -1.34 -7.54
C ALA A 96 -5.76 -0.43 -8.37
N PRO A 97 -5.25 0.60 -9.06
CA PRO A 97 -6.07 1.39 -9.96
C PRO A 97 -6.57 0.52 -11.12
N ARG A 98 -7.83 0.71 -11.51
CA ARG A 98 -8.40 0.05 -12.69
C ARG A 98 -7.95 0.78 -13.95
N LEU A 99 -7.08 0.15 -14.72
CA LEU A 99 -6.50 0.74 -15.92
C LEU A 99 -7.41 0.54 -17.15
N SER A 100 -7.47 1.54 -18.02
CA SER A 100 -8.20 1.46 -19.29
C SER A 100 -7.45 0.58 -20.31
N ALA A 101 -8.15 0.11 -21.35
CA ALA A 101 -7.52 -0.67 -22.42
C ALA A 101 -6.39 0.08 -23.13
N ASP A 102 -6.49 1.41 -23.24
CA ASP A 102 -5.47 2.26 -23.86
C ASP A 102 -4.13 2.20 -23.11
N TYR A 103 -4.15 1.97 -21.80
CA TYR A 103 -2.92 1.78 -21.01
C TYR A 103 -2.01 0.71 -21.63
N ALA A 104 -2.60 -0.38 -22.12
CA ALA A 104 -1.85 -1.49 -22.72
C ALA A 104 -1.06 -1.09 -23.97
N ILE A 105 -1.51 -0.05 -24.68
CA ILE A 105 -0.89 0.45 -25.91
C ILE A 105 0.33 1.31 -25.57
N TRP A 106 0.26 2.13 -24.51
CA TRP A 106 1.25 3.15 -24.21
C TRP A 106 2.25 2.75 -23.11
N LEU A 107 1.78 2.09 -22.06
CA LEU A 107 2.51 1.87 -20.81
C LEU A 107 2.84 0.40 -20.57
N GLY A 108 2.25 -0.51 -21.36
CA GLY A 108 2.55 -1.93 -21.37
C GLY A 108 1.47 -2.79 -20.72
N GLU A 109 1.80 -4.07 -20.50
CA GLU A 109 0.82 -5.07 -20.09
C GLU A 109 0.06 -4.71 -18.81
N ILE A 110 -1.28 -4.72 -18.87
CA ILE A 110 -2.14 -4.57 -17.70
C ILE A 110 -2.08 -5.86 -16.88
N LYS A 111 -1.42 -5.78 -15.72
CA LYS A 111 -1.26 -6.93 -14.83
C LYS A 111 -2.57 -7.26 -14.10
N PRO A 112 -2.94 -8.55 -13.98
CA PRO A 112 -4.12 -8.96 -13.22
C PRO A 112 -3.90 -8.80 -11.70
N LEU A 113 -4.98 -8.72 -10.92
CA LEU A 113 -4.88 -8.60 -9.45
C LEU A 113 -4.09 -9.75 -8.79
N SER A 114 -4.14 -10.96 -9.36
CA SER A 114 -3.37 -12.12 -8.89
C SER A 114 -1.86 -11.88 -8.96
N TYR A 115 -1.39 -11.18 -9.99
CA TYR A 115 0.02 -10.81 -10.11
C TYR A 115 0.46 -9.94 -8.94
N PHE A 116 -0.30 -8.91 -8.60
CA PHE A 116 0.04 -8.03 -7.47
C PHE A 116 0.00 -8.76 -6.13
N LYS A 117 -0.95 -9.70 -5.96
CA LYS A 117 -1.06 -10.52 -4.76
C LYS A 117 0.21 -11.33 -4.51
N GLU A 118 0.67 -12.03 -5.54
CA GLU A 118 1.89 -12.85 -5.50
C GLU A 118 3.14 -11.97 -5.40
N ARG A 119 3.21 -10.90 -6.18
CA ARG A 119 4.36 -10.00 -6.24
C ARG A 119 4.66 -9.29 -4.93
N TYR A 120 3.63 -8.90 -4.19
CA TYR A 120 3.74 -8.11 -2.95
C TYR A 120 3.44 -8.90 -1.68
N LEU A 121 3.19 -10.21 -1.81
CA LEU A 121 2.90 -11.13 -0.70
C LEU A 121 1.81 -10.56 0.24
N VAL A 122 0.69 -10.13 -0.34
CA VAL A 122 -0.47 -9.64 0.40
C VAL A 122 -1.60 -10.66 0.43
N SER A 123 -2.49 -10.54 1.41
CA SER A 123 -3.57 -11.53 1.57
C SER A 123 -4.62 -11.41 0.46
N MET A 124 -4.97 -10.18 0.08
CA MET A 124 -6.00 -9.88 -0.91
C MET A 124 -5.61 -8.65 -1.75
N VAL A 125 -6.14 -8.58 -2.97
CA VAL A 125 -6.00 -7.42 -3.85
C VAL A 125 -7.35 -7.14 -4.50
N PHE A 126 -7.73 -5.87 -4.55
CA PHE A 126 -8.97 -5.36 -5.13
C PHE A 126 -8.69 -4.14 -6.00
N TYR A 127 -9.71 -3.57 -6.62
CA TYR A 127 -9.56 -2.29 -7.32
C TYR A 127 -9.81 -1.09 -6.39
N THR A 128 -9.23 0.07 -6.71
CA THR A 128 -9.43 1.31 -5.94
C THR A 128 -10.89 1.75 -5.90
N ASP A 129 -11.63 1.57 -7.00
CA ASP A 129 -13.07 1.85 -7.06
C ASP A 129 -13.94 0.94 -6.15
N GLU A 130 -13.33 -0.08 -5.52
CA GLU A 130 -14.01 -1.04 -4.65
C GLU A 130 -13.68 -0.82 -3.16
N ILE A 131 -12.86 0.18 -2.80
CA ILE A 131 -12.34 0.39 -1.43
C ILE A 131 -13.46 0.41 -0.40
N LEU A 132 -14.46 1.28 -0.54
CA LEU A 132 -15.57 1.39 0.41
C LEU A 132 -16.26 0.04 0.64
N LYS A 133 -16.70 -0.58 -0.46
CA LYS A 133 -17.41 -1.85 -0.42
C LYS A 133 -16.57 -2.95 0.24
N VAL A 134 -15.29 -3.03 -0.08
CA VAL A 134 -14.39 -4.05 0.47
C VAL A 134 -14.16 -3.82 1.96
N LEU A 135 -13.86 -2.60 2.39
CA LEU A 135 -13.62 -2.30 3.80
C LEU A 135 -14.84 -2.62 4.67
N HIS A 136 -16.04 -2.28 4.20
CA HIS A 136 -17.28 -2.69 4.87
C HIS A 136 -17.45 -4.21 4.95
N ASN A 137 -17.23 -4.93 3.84
CA ASN A 137 -17.42 -6.38 3.79
C ASN A 137 -16.38 -7.15 4.63
N GLN A 138 -15.17 -6.63 4.75
CA GLN A 138 -14.10 -7.25 5.53
C GLN A 138 -14.16 -6.89 7.02
N TYR A 139 -14.88 -5.83 7.38
CA TYR A 139 -15.00 -5.40 8.76
C TYR A 139 -15.85 -6.39 9.56
N GLN A 140 -15.28 -6.93 10.64
CA GLN A 140 -15.95 -7.90 11.52
C GLN A 140 -16.64 -7.26 12.72
N GLY A 141 -16.48 -5.95 12.91
CA GLY A 141 -17.10 -5.20 14.00
C GLY A 141 -18.55 -4.81 13.72
N SER A 142 -19.20 -4.25 14.72
CA SER A 142 -20.53 -3.67 14.57
C SER A 142 -20.44 -2.22 14.08
N GLY A 143 -21.17 -1.88 13.02
CA GLY A 143 -21.25 -0.52 12.49
C GLY A 143 -20.17 -0.20 11.45
N GLU A 144 -19.74 1.06 11.43
CA GLU A 144 -18.79 1.59 10.45
C GLU A 144 -17.35 1.17 10.76
N PRO A 145 -16.53 0.82 9.75
CA PRO A 145 -15.14 0.48 9.95
C PRO A 145 -14.33 1.68 10.49
N PHE A 146 -13.60 1.48 11.59
CA PHE A 146 -12.62 2.47 12.06
C PHE A 146 -11.38 2.46 11.17
N LEU A 147 -10.93 3.64 10.75
CA LEU A 147 -9.71 3.83 9.96
C LEU A 147 -8.62 4.50 10.78
N PHE A 148 -7.46 3.87 10.84
CA PHE A 148 -6.24 4.43 11.40
C PHE A 148 -5.42 5.03 10.27
N LEU A 149 -5.48 6.35 10.13
CA LEU A 149 -4.81 7.11 9.08
C LEU A 149 -3.45 7.64 9.54
N LEU A 150 -2.54 7.80 8.58
CA LEU A 150 -1.24 8.39 8.82
C LEU A 150 -1.36 9.93 8.84
N HIS A 151 -1.10 10.53 9.99
CA HIS A 151 -0.97 11.97 10.15
C HIS A 151 0.04 12.29 11.25
N GLY A 152 1.12 12.99 10.91
CA GLY A 152 2.17 13.33 11.85
C GLY A 152 3.18 14.32 11.29
N LEU A 153 3.84 15.05 12.17
CA LEU A 153 4.87 16.03 11.85
C LEU A 153 6.22 15.32 11.63
N ASN A 154 6.81 15.51 10.45
CA ASN A 154 8.20 15.16 10.20
C ASN A 154 9.11 16.24 10.82
N THR A 155 9.99 15.86 11.73
CA THR A 155 10.82 16.80 12.52
C THR A 155 11.94 17.47 11.74
N ASP A 156 12.34 16.93 10.60
CA ASP A 156 13.44 17.49 9.80
C ASP A 156 12.92 18.53 8.80
N SER A 157 11.79 18.23 8.15
CA SER A 157 11.18 19.10 7.14
C SER A 157 10.09 20.03 7.69
N ASN A 158 9.57 19.75 8.89
CA ASN A 158 8.38 20.37 9.47
C ASN A 158 7.09 20.18 8.65
N ASN A 159 7.09 19.25 7.71
CA ASN A 159 5.89 18.91 6.94
C ASN A 159 5.05 17.86 7.67
N PHE A 160 3.74 17.94 7.51
CA PHE A 160 2.83 16.89 7.96
C PHE A 160 2.63 15.84 6.88
N SER A 161 2.54 14.57 7.27
CA SER A 161 2.06 13.52 6.38
C SER A 161 0.59 13.75 6.02
N LYS A 162 0.23 13.50 4.76
CA LYS A 162 -1.14 13.62 4.28
C LYS A 162 -1.92 12.33 4.62
N PRO A 163 -3.08 12.43 5.30
CA PRO A 163 -3.97 11.30 5.49
C PRO A 163 -4.47 10.75 4.15
N ALA A 164 -4.82 9.46 4.10
CA ALA A 164 -5.39 8.87 2.91
C ALA A 164 -6.77 9.47 2.59
N GLU A 165 -6.97 9.86 1.34
CA GLU A 165 -8.23 10.37 0.80
C GLU A 165 -8.76 9.37 -0.23
N PHE A 166 -10.06 9.08 -0.17
CA PHE A 166 -10.73 8.18 -1.10
C PHE A 166 -12.21 8.55 -1.17
N GLU A 167 -12.81 8.30 -2.34
CA GLU A 167 -14.23 8.54 -2.63
C GLU A 167 -15.02 7.23 -2.69
#